data_AF-A0A419GGI3-F1
#
_entry.id   AF-A0A419GGI3-F1
#
_cell.length_a   1.000
_cell.length_b   1.000
_cell.length_c   1.000
_cell.angle_alpha   90.00
_cell.angle_beta   90.00
_cell.angle_gamma   90.00
#
_symmetry.space_group_name_H-M   'P 1'
#
loop_
_entity.id
_entity.type
_entity.pdbx_description
1 polymer ?
#
loop_
_entity_poly.entity_id
_entity_poly.type
_entity_poly.pdbx_seq_one_letter_code
_entity_poly.pdbx_strand_id
1 'polypeptide(L)'
;MSVEVPEEFRPENQGEKPKDKDPVVEKYLVFFRRLKDGYSNEIPKDLVHSTSESSRFKVRKGWFTALITQLEMFREDYLTDSLDSRSEPLVADVRNFVASYTSEDFKFLDRVRAEDIEAGDAILDKVISYLENL
;
A
#
# COMPACT_ATOMS: atom_id res chain seq x y z
N MET A 1 37.24 -27.48 51.22
CA MET A 1 35.82 -27.64 50.84
C MET A 1 35.54 -26.62 49.77
N SER A 2 35.60 -27.04 48.52
CA SER A 2 35.29 -26.19 47.37
C SER A 2 33.79 -26.30 47.13
N VAL A 3 33.10 -25.17 47.17
CA VAL A 3 31.66 -25.10 46.87
C VAL A 3 31.54 -25.01 45.37
N GLU A 4 31.07 -26.08 44.73
CA GLU A 4 30.68 -26.06 43.32
C GLU A 4 29.43 -25.19 43.18
N VAL A 5 29.54 -24.12 42.40
CA VAL A 5 28.42 -23.26 42.05
C VAL A 5 27.66 -23.92 40.90
N PRO A 6 26.34 -24.17 41.01
CA PRO A 6 25.57 -24.78 39.93
C PRO A 6 25.55 -23.88 38.68
N GLU A 7 25.81 -24.49 37.53
CA GLU A 7 25.89 -23.87 36.20
C GLU A 7 24.49 -23.60 35.60
N GLU A 8 23.61 -22.95 36.35
CA GLU A 8 22.25 -22.61 35.89
C GLU A 8 22.01 -21.10 35.97
N PHE A 9 22.73 -20.37 35.12
CA PHE A 9 22.31 -19.04 34.69
C PHE A 9 22.76 -18.83 33.24
N ARG A 10 22.23 -19.66 32.34
CA ARG A 10 22.14 -19.28 30.94
C ARG A 10 20.84 -18.50 30.81
N PRO A 11 20.85 -17.17 30.61
CA PRO A 11 19.64 -16.51 30.16
C PRO A 11 19.27 -17.18 28.84
N GLU A 12 18.19 -17.96 28.89
CA GLU A 12 17.54 -18.53 27.73
C GLU A 12 17.39 -17.42 26.70
N ASN A 13 17.71 -17.78 25.45
CA ASN A 13 17.51 -16.98 24.26
C ASN A 13 16.39 -15.97 24.47
N GLN A 14 16.75 -14.70 24.64
CA GLN A 14 15.84 -13.62 24.32
C GLN A 14 15.56 -13.83 22.83
N GLY A 15 14.46 -14.54 22.55
CA GLY A 15 13.95 -14.71 21.21
C GLY A 15 14.03 -13.35 20.56
N GLU A 16 14.71 -13.29 19.41
CA GLU A 16 14.80 -12.09 18.59
C GLU A 16 13.43 -11.42 18.66
N LYS A 17 13.36 -10.27 19.32
CA LYS A 17 12.16 -9.44 19.23
C LYS A 17 11.86 -9.36 17.74
N PRO A 18 10.62 -9.61 17.29
CA PRO A 18 10.29 -9.42 15.89
C PRO A 18 10.83 -8.03 15.55
N LYS A 19 11.69 -7.91 14.53
CA LYS A 19 12.25 -6.63 14.12
C LYS A 19 11.07 -5.67 14.05
N ASP A 20 10.95 -4.77 15.02
CA ASP A 20 9.85 -3.83 15.07
C ASP A 20 9.95 -3.07 13.76
N LYS A 21 8.99 -3.30 12.86
CA LYS A 21 8.99 -2.63 11.56
C LYS A 21 9.06 -1.14 11.83
N ASP A 22 9.80 -0.44 10.99
CA ASP A 22 9.85 1.02 11.04
C ASP A 22 8.41 1.56 11.19
N PRO A 23 8.11 2.36 12.23
CA PRO A 23 6.75 2.84 12.49
C PRO A 23 6.15 3.60 11.30
N VAL A 24 7.00 4.15 10.43
CA VAL A 24 6.59 4.75 9.15
C VAL A 24 6.10 3.69 8.16
N VAL A 25 6.85 2.58 8.01
CA VAL A 25 6.46 1.42 7.16
C VAL A 25 5.14 0.83 7.64
N GLU A 26 5.00 0.62 8.95
CA GLU A 26 3.78 0.06 9.53
C GLU A 26 2.57 0.96 9.27
N LYS A 27 2.73 2.29 9.38
CA LYS A 27 1.69 3.27 9.05
C LYS A 27 1.22 3.13 7.60
N TYR A 28 2.14 3.07 6.64
CA TYR A 28 1.79 2.91 5.22
C TYR A 28 1.16 1.55 4.94
N LEU A 29 1.69 0.49 5.51
CA LEU A 29 1.20 -0.86 5.31
C LEU A 29 -0.23 -1.03 5.85
N VAL A 30 -0.53 -0.49 7.03
CA VAL A 30 -1.90 -0.42 7.55
C VAL A 30 -2.82 0.38 6.62
N PHE A 31 -2.33 1.50 6.10
CA PHE A 31 -3.14 2.36 5.24
C PHE A 31 -3.44 1.71 3.88
N PHE A 32 -2.44 1.16 3.21
CA PHE A 32 -2.61 0.47 1.92
C PHE A 32 -3.45 -0.80 2.06
N ARG A 33 -3.30 -1.56 3.15
CA ARG A 33 -4.21 -2.68 3.45
C ARG A 33 -5.64 -2.19 3.66
N ARG A 34 -5.87 -1.08 4.37
CA ARG A 34 -7.21 -0.50 4.51
C ARG A 34 -7.79 -0.03 3.18
N LEU A 35 -6.98 0.55 2.29
CA LEU A 35 -7.42 0.91 0.94
C LEU A 35 -7.78 -0.32 0.11
N LYS A 36 -6.99 -1.39 0.22
CA LYS A 36 -7.22 -2.67 -0.42
C LYS A 36 -8.46 -3.34 0.13
N ASP A 37 -8.49 -3.67 1.43
CA ASP A 37 -9.55 -4.40 2.12
C ASP A 37 -10.87 -3.62 2.18
N GLY A 38 -10.81 -2.30 2.35
CA GLY A 38 -11.98 -1.43 2.43
C GLY A 38 -12.78 -1.35 1.13
N TYR A 39 -12.17 -1.75 0.01
CA TYR A 39 -12.79 -1.75 -1.32
C TYR A 39 -12.51 -3.05 -2.10
N SER A 40 -12.09 -4.11 -1.38
CA SER A 40 -11.73 -5.42 -1.91
C SER A 40 -12.98 -6.18 -2.35
N ASN A 41 -12.99 -6.55 -3.63
CA ASN A 41 -13.85 -7.55 -4.27
C ASN A 41 -15.23 -7.07 -4.75
N GLU A 42 -15.23 -6.63 -6.01
CA GLU A 42 -16.38 -6.26 -6.82
C GLU A 42 -16.85 -4.83 -6.58
N ILE A 43 -16.63 -3.97 -7.58
CA ILE A 43 -17.71 -3.07 -7.97
C ILE A 43 -18.95 -3.97 -8.07
N PRO A 44 -20.02 -3.82 -7.27
CA PRO A 44 -21.23 -4.65 -7.40
C PRO A 44 -21.56 -4.80 -8.89
N LYS A 45 -21.93 -5.98 -9.39
CA LYS A 45 -22.27 -6.13 -10.83
C LYS A 45 -23.32 -5.11 -11.28
N ASP A 46 -24.21 -4.75 -10.35
CA ASP A 46 -25.20 -3.69 -10.45
C ASP A 46 -24.58 -2.29 -10.60
N LEU A 47 -23.29 -2.12 -10.39
CA LEU A 47 -22.56 -0.87 -10.46
C LEU A 47 -21.63 -0.80 -11.69
N VAL A 48 -21.36 -1.95 -12.33
CA VAL A 48 -20.89 -2.03 -13.72
C VAL A 48 -22.05 -1.76 -14.69
N HIS A 49 -23.31 -1.99 -14.24
CA HIS A 49 -24.51 -1.85 -15.08
C HIS A 49 -25.65 -0.91 -14.60
N SER A 50 -25.66 -0.29 -13.40
CA SER A 50 -26.80 0.56 -12.97
C SER A 50 -26.56 2.06 -13.14
N THR A 51 -27.26 2.63 -14.11
CA THR A 51 -28.30 3.69 -14.03
C THR A 51 -28.48 4.58 -12.77
N SER A 52 -27.60 4.65 -11.76
CA SER A 52 -27.76 5.56 -10.61
C SER A 52 -26.93 6.84 -10.75
N GLU A 53 -27.57 8.01 -10.65
CA GLU A 53 -27.08 9.23 -11.28
C GLU A 53 -26.00 10.05 -10.53
N SER A 54 -25.67 9.86 -9.24
CA SER A 54 -24.77 10.86 -8.61
C SER A 54 -23.92 10.52 -7.38
N SER A 55 -24.25 9.50 -6.56
CA SER A 55 -23.50 9.28 -5.31
C SER A 55 -22.30 8.35 -5.46
N ARG A 56 -22.40 7.30 -6.28
CA ARG A 56 -21.40 6.22 -6.33
C ARG A 56 -20.20 6.52 -7.22
N PHE A 57 -20.37 7.31 -8.29
CA PHE A 57 -19.26 7.78 -9.12
C PHE A 57 -18.28 8.67 -8.35
N LYS A 58 -18.79 9.49 -7.44
CA LYS A 58 -17.99 10.32 -6.53
C LYS A 58 -17.13 9.47 -5.60
N VAL A 59 -17.65 8.34 -5.12
CA VAL A 59 -16.92 7.42 -4.24
C VAL A 59 -15.73 6.78 -4.95
N ARG A 60 -15.87 6.39 -6.24
CA ARG A 60 -14.76 5.80 -7.01
C ARG A 60 -13.64 6.78 -7.33
N LYS A 61 -13.98 8.02 -7.75
CA LYS A 61 -12.97 9.07 -7.93
C LYS A 61 -12.28 9.41 -6.60
N GLY A 62 -13.04 9.45 -5.50
CA GLY A 62 -12.48 9.65 -4.16
C GLY A 62 -11.49 8.57 -3.74
N TRP A 63 -11.73 7.30 -4.09
CA TRP A 63 -10.78 6.21 -3.84
C TRP A 63 -9.48 6.42 -4.61
N PHE A 64 -9.54 6.72 -5.91
CA PHE A 64 -8.34 7.03 -6.69
C PHE A 64 -7.59 8.23 -6.14
N THR A 65 -8.30 9.31 -5.75
CA THR A 65 -7.67 10.46 -5.11
C THR A 65 -6.95 10.05 -3.83
N ALA A 66 -7.58 9.25 -2.96
CA ALA A 66 -6.95 8.78 -1.73
C ALA A 66 -5.72 7.89 -2.01
N LEU A 67 -5.82 6.97 -2.98
CA LEU A 67 -4.71 6.12 -3.40
C LEU A 67 -3.55 6.95 -3.95
N ILE A 68 -3.81 7.88 -4.88
CA ILE A 68 -2.81 8.75 -5.50
C ILE A 68 -2.08 9.58 -4.45
N THR A 69 -2.82 10.28 -3.58
CA THR A 69 -2.21 11.10 -2.52
C THR A 69 -1.28 10.28 -1.64
N GLN A 70 -1.64 9.03 -1.35
CA GLN A 70 -0.89 8.20 -0.41
C GLN A 70 0.31 7.54 -1.08
N LEU A 71 0.21 7.23 -2.37
CA LEU A 71 1.34 6.84 -3.20
C LEU A 71 2.35 7.98 -3.38
N GLU A 72 1.89 9.22 -3.56
CA GLU A 72 2.77 10.39 -3.63
C GLU A 72 3.49 10.62 -2.31
N MET A 73 2.78 10.62 -1.19
CA MET A 73 3.39 10.73 0.15
C MET A 73 4.36 9.59 0.42
N PHE A 74 4.00 8.34 0.11
CA PHE A 74 4.89 7.19 0.26
C PHE A 74 6.17 7.35 -0.58
N ARG A 75 6.04 7.85 -1.81
CA ARG A 75 7.19 8.12 -2.68
C ARG A 75 8.08 9.22 -2.10
N GLU A 76 7.52 10.32 -1.62
CA GLU A 76 8.26 11.45 -1.05
C GLU A 76 8.93 11.11 0.29
N ASP A 77 8.27 10.31 1.13
CA ASP A 77 8.75 9.99 2.47
C ASP A 77 9.69 8.78 2.49
N TYR A 78 9.63 7.88 1.50
CA TYR A 78 10.30 6.58 1.56
C TYR A 78 11.10 6.17 0.32
N LEU A 79 10.82 6.76 -0.84
CA LEU A 79 11.44 6.33 -2.10
C LEU A 79 12.39 7.35 -2.73
N THR A 80 12.43 8.58 -2.22
CA THR A 80 13.32 9.66 -2.67
C THR A 80 14.74 9.53 -2.12
N ASP A 81 14.90 8.94 -0.93
CA ASP A 81 16.20 8.81 -0.25
C ASP A 81 16.69 7.35 -0.09
N SER A 82 15.90 6.34 -0.50
CA SER A 82 16.36 4.94 -0.41
C SER A 82 17.35 4.64 -1.54
N LEU A 83 18.64 4.54 -1.22
CA LEU A 83 19.73 3.98 -2.05
C LEU A 83 19.55 2.47 -2.36
N ASP A 84 18.32 1.96 -2.31
CA ASP A 84 18.03 0.55 -2.54
C ASP A 84 17.59 0.36 -3.99
N SER A 85 18.44 -0.27 -4.80
CA SER A 85 18.13 -0.60 -6.20
C SER A 85 16.87 -1.47 -6.36
N ARG A 86 16.40 -2.11 -5.29
CA ARG A 86 15.12 -2.85 -5.27
C ARG A 86 13.90 -1.94 -5.36
N SER A 87 14.02 -0.66 -5.00
CA SER A 87 12.90 0.29 -5.01
C SER A 87 12.72 0.99 -6.36
N GLU A 88 13.74 1.01 -7.22
CA GLU A 88 13.73 1.75 -8.49
C GLU A 88 12.62 1.31 -9.48
N PRO A 89 12.33 0.00 -9.68
CA PRO A 89 11.18 -0.42 -10.49
C PRO A 89 9.83 0.01 -9.88
N LEU A 90 9.70 -0.05 -8.55
CA LEU A 90 8.48 0.35 -7.86
C LEU A 90 8.26 1.86 -7.96
N VAL A 91 9.32 2.66 -7.85
CA VAL A 91 9.26 4.12 -8.05
C VAL A 91 8.74 4.47 -9.42
N ALA A 92 9.23 3.80 -10.46
CA ALA A 92 8.78 4.01 -11.82
C ALA A 92 7.30 3.65 -11.98
N ASP A 93 6.87 2.51 -11.44
CA ASP A 93 5.48 2.06 -11.46
C ASP A 93 4.55 3.04 -10.74
N VAL A 94 4.91 3.47 -9.53
CA VAL A 94 4.16 4.46 -8.73
C VAL A 94 4.06 5.78 -9.48
N ARG A 95 5.17 6.28 -10.04
CA ARG A 95 5.20 7.52 -10.80
C ARG A 95 4.29 7.45 -12.04
N ASN A 96 4.36 6.36 -12.79
CA ASN A 96 3.56 6.19 -14.00
C ASN A 96 2.07 6.07 -13.66
N PHE A 97 1.73 5.35 -12.59
CA PHE A 97 0.36 5.27 -12.09
C PHE A 97 -0.17 6.65 -11.72
N VAL A 98 0.55 7.38 -10.85
CA VAL A 98 0.15 8.74 -10.43
C VAL A 98 -0.03 9.66 -11.63
N ALA A 99 0.91 9.68 -12.58
CA ALA A 99 0.81 10.50 -13.78
C ALA A 99 -0.43 10.17 -14.62
N SER A 100 -0.74 8.88 -14.79
CA SER A 100 -1.89 8.43 -15.58
C SER A 100 -3.22 8.86 -14.94
N TYR A 101 -3.33 8.72 -13.63
CA TYR A 101 -4.56 8.97 -12.88
C TYR A 101 -4.70 10.41 -12.35
N THR A 102 -3.69 11.26 -12.58
CA THR A 102 -3.77 12.73 -12.40
C THR A 102 -3.86 13.49 -13.72
N SER A 103 -3.84 12.78 -14.86
CA SER A 103 -4.01 13.36 -16.18
C SER A 103 -5.39 14.04 -16.34
N GLU A 104 -5.46 15.04 -17.23
CA GLU A 104 -6.74 15.67 -17.58
C GLU A 104 -7.73 14.64 -18.15
N ASP A 105 -7.24 13.67 -18.93
CA ASP A 105 -8.05 12.59 -19.49
C ASP A 105 -8.76 11.77 -18.41
N PHE A 106 -8.05 11.43 -17.32
CA PHE A 106 -8.65 10.71 -16.19
C PHE A 106 -9.58 11.61 -15.34
N LYS A 107 -9.24 12.88 -15.17
CA LYS A 107 -10.12 13.83 -14.45
C LYS A 107 -11.47 13.98 -15.13
N PHE A 108 -11.46 14.09 -16.45
CA PHE A 108 -12.67 14.27 -17.28
C PHE A 108 -13.35 12.96 -17.69
N LEU A 109 -12.78 11.81 -17.34
CA LEU A 109 -13.44 10.52 -17.54
C LEU A 109 -14.79 10.50 -16.80
N ASP A 110 -15.86 10.26 -17.56
CA ASP A 110 -17.24 10.20 -17.05
C ASP A 110 -17.37 9.07 -16.01
N ARG A 111 -16.69 7.94 -16.27
CA ARG A 111 -16.76 6.74 -15.42
C ARG A 111 -15.41 6.04 -15.35
N VAL A 112 -15.05 5.63 -14.14
CA VAL A 112 -13.93 4.70 -13.89
C VAL A 112 -14.28 3.32 -14.43
N ARG A 113 -13.37 2.72 -15.19
CA ARG A 113 -13.55 1.42 -15.84
C ARG A 113 -13.07 0.28 -14.93
N ALA A 114 -13.37 -0.96 -15.31
CA ALA A 114 -12.91 -2.12 -14.54
C ALA A 114 -11.38 -2.23 -14.55
N GLU A 115 -10.78 -1.95 -15.70
CA GLU A 115 -9.33 -1.99 -15.92
C GLU A 115 -8.59 -0.96 -15.05
N ASP A 116 -9.23 0.17 -14.75
CA ASP A 116 -8.67 1.17 -13.84
C ASP A 116 -8.56 0.60 -12.43
N ILE A 117 -9.62 -0.07 -11.96
CA ILE A 117 -9.65 -0.69 -10.63
C ILE A 117 -8.62 -1.81 -10.55
N GLU A 118 -8.52 -2.64 -11.58
CA GLU A 118 -7.49 -3.68 -11.68
C GLU A 118 -6.07 -3.10 -11.61
N ALA A 119 -5.83 -1.98 -12.30
CA ALA A 119 -4.54 -1.27 -12.23
C ALA A 119 -4.27 -0.71 -10.82
N GLY A 120 -5.31 -0.19 -10.17
CA GLY A 120 -5.23 0.31 -8.79
C GLY A 120 -4.95 -0.79 -7.75
N ASP A 121 -5.56 -1.96 -7.90
CA ASP A 121 -5.29 -3.13 -7.05
C ASP A 121 -3.87 -3.67 -7.30
N ALA A 122 -3.46 -3.74 -8.57
CA ALA A 122 -2.12 -4.18 -8.93
C ALA A 122 -1.01 -3.29 -8.35
N ILE A 123 -1.19 -1.96 -8.32
CA ILE A 123 -0.20 -1.07 -7.68
C ILE A 123 -0.21 -1.20 -6.16
N LEU A 124 -1.38 -1.38 -5.54
CA LEU A 124 -1.49 -1.66 -4.10
C LEU A 124 -0.74 -2.93 -3.72
N ASP A 125 -0.90 -4.01 -4.49
CA ASP A 125 -0.22 -5.28 -4.26
C ASP A 125 1.29 -5.15 -4.31
N LYS A 126 1.80 -4.41 -5.31
CA LYS A 126 3.24 -4.15 -5.44
C LYS A 126 3.78 -3.37 -4.23
N VAL A 127 3.07 -2.33 -3.80
CA VAL A 127 3.50 -1.48 -2.67
C VAL A 127 3.42 -2.23 -1.35
N ILE A 128 2.33 -2.97 -1.10
CA ILE A 128 2.17 -3.79 0.11
C ILE A 128 3.26 -4.86 0.15
N SER A 129 3.48 -5.59 -0.95
CA SER A 129 4.52 -6.61 -1.03
C SER A 129 5.90 -6.02 -0.76
N TYR A 130 6.20 -4.84 -1.29
CA TYR A 130 7.47 -4.16 -1.00
C TYR A 130 7.60 -3.82 0.49
N LEU A 131 6.59 -3.19 1.10
CA LEU A 131 6.57 -2.86 2.53
C LEU A 131 6.61 -4.10 3.44
N GLU A 132 6.14 -5.25 2.95
CA GLU A 132 6.23 -6.51 3.67
C GLU A 132 7.63 -7.10 3.71
N ASN A 133 8.44 -6.81 2.69
CA ASN A 133 9.79 -7.35 2.47
C ASN A 133 10.92 -6.35 2.81
N LEU A 134 10.57 -5.18 3.35
CA LEU A 134 11.50 -4.26 4.02
C LEU A 134 11.83 -4.75 5.44
#